data_AF-A0A9D7K4N2-F1
#
_entry.id   AF-A0A9D7K4N2-F1
#
_cell.length_a   1.000
_cell.length_b   1.000
_cell.length_c   1.000
_cell.angle_alpha   90.00
_cell.angle_beta   90.00
_cell.angle_gamma   90.00
#
_symmetry.space_group_name_H-M   'P 1'
#
loop_
_entity.id
_entity.type
_entity.pdbx_description
1 polymer ?
#
loop_
_entity_poly.entity_id
_entity_poly.type
_entity_poly.pdbx_seq_one_letter_code
_entity_poly.pdbx_strand_id
1 'polypeptide(L)'
;MRLYIIAFILLISFSSRLVAQPYFEPSYEMLLKTAEKCAEDHDYYSAIDLFEKAFEKSTDLNLKVAIGDLYFKVRDFAKAQKAYERVLKRIKEKNTMT
;
A
#
# COMPACT_ATOMS: atom_id res chain seq x y z
N MET A 1 46.88 -18.64 8.39
CA MET A 1 46.39 -17.58 9.29
C MET A 1 45.58 -16.49 8.58
N ARG A 2 46.08 -15.84 7.51
CA ARG A 2 45.33 -14.77 6.80
C ARG A 2 43.99 -15.19 6.17
N LEU A 3 43.87 -16.42 5.66
CA LEU A 3 42.64 -16.92 5.01
C LEU A 3 41.46 -17.09 6.00
N TYR A 4 41.74 -17.54 7.23
CA TYR A 4 40.73 -17.71 8.28
C TYR A 4 40.16 -16.36 8.77
N ILE A 5 40.97 -15.30 8.75
CA ILE A 5 40.55 -13.95 9.11
C ILE A 5 39.53 -13.41 8.11
N ILE A 6 39.72 -13.66 6.81
CA ILE A 6 38.78 -13.22 5.75
C ILE A 6 37.46 -13.99 5.85
N ALA A 7 37.50 -15.30 6.10
CA ALA A 7 36.30 -16.11 6.30
C ALA A 7 35.47 -15.65 7.52
N PHE A 8 36.14 -15.24 8.60
CA PHE A 8 35.49 -14.74 9.81
C PHE A 8 34.79 -13.38 9.57
N ILE A 9 35.39 -12.48 8.79
CA ILE A 9 34.78 -11.18 8.43
C ILE A 9 33.54 -11.36 7.54
N LEU A 10 33.56 -12.32 6.61
CA LEU A 10 32.40 -12.64 5.77
C LEU A 10 31.22 -13.22 6.57
N LEU A 11 31.51 -14.07 7.57
CA LEU A 11 30.50 -14.61 8.48
C LEU A 11 29.84 -13.53 9.35
N ILE A 12 30.61 -12.59 9.88
CA ILE A 12 30.06 -11.46 10.66
C ILE A 12 29.20 -10.54 9.77
N SER A 13 29.63 -10.28 8.53
CA SER A 13 28.87 -9.47 7.56
C SER A 13 27.57 -10.13 7.10
N PHE A 14 27.48 -11.46 7.20
CA PHE A 14 26.24 -12.20 6.95
C PHE A 14 25.30 -12.15 8.17
N SER A 15 25.85 -12.19 9.39
CA SER A 15 25.08 -12.13 10.65
C SER A 15 24.43 -10.76 10.91
N SER A 16 25.02 -9.66 10.42
CA SER A 16 24.39 -8.33 10.51
C SER A 16 23.17 -8.16 9.59
N ARG A 17 22.95 -9.07 8.63
CA ARG A 17 21.70 -9.13 7.84
C ARG A 17 20.55 -9.85 8.55
N LEU A 18 20.82 -10.48 9.71
CA LEU A 18 19.81 -11.17 10.54
C LEU A 18 19.22 -10.28 11.64
N VAL A 19 19.64 -9.01 11.74
CA VAL A 19 18.85 -8.00 12.45
C VAL A 19 17.60 -7.79 11.61
N ALA A 20 16.58 -8.62 11.88
CA ALA A 20 15.27 -8.54 11.29
C ALA A 20 14.85 -7.07 11.23
N GLN A 21 14.50 -6.60 10.03
CA GLN A 21 13.97 -5.26 9.85
C GLN A 21 12.87 -5.06 10.91
N PRO A 22 12.90 -3.98 11.70
CA PRO A 22 11.86 -3.74 12.70
C PRO A 22 10.52 -3.86 11.98
N TYR A 23 9.70 -4.83 12.40
CA TYR A 23 8.35 -5.04 11.86
C TYR A 23 7.47 -3.90 12.38
N PHE A 24 7.68 -2.72 11.80
CA PHE A 24 6.82 -1.58 11.99
C PHE A 24 5.72 -1.71 10.94
N GLU A 25 4.48 -1.88 11.38
CA GLU A 25 3.37 -1.70 10.45
C GLU A 25 3.47 -0.30 9.86
N PRO A 26 3.47 -0.15 8.53
CA PRO A 26 3.59 1.15 7.91
C PRO A 26 2.45 2.06 8.39
N SER A 27 2.80 3.28 8.78
CA SER A 27 1.81 4.26 9.22
C SER A 27 0.85 4.60 8.05
N TYR A 28 -0.35 5.05 8.39
CA TYR A 28 -1.34 5.49 7.39
C TYR A 28 -0.75 6.52 6.40
N GLU A 29 -0.04 7.52 6.91
CA GLU A 29 0.61 8.55 6.11
C GLU A 29 1.69 7.99 5.19
N MET A 30 2.48 7.02 5.68
CA MET A 30 3.49 6.36 4.86
C MET A 30 2.86 5.54 3.73
N LEU A 31 1.76 4.84 4.01
CA LEU A 31 1.02 4.09 2.99
C LEU A 31 0.48 5.02 1.90
N LEU A 32 -0.13 6.14 2.27
CA LEU A 32 -0.62 7.14 1.31
C LEU A 32 0.49 7.67 0.42
N LYS A 33 1.56 8.17 1.04
CA LYS A 33 2.68 8.76 0.31
C LYS A 33 3.33 7.77 -0.66
N THR A 34 3.43 6.50 -0.24
CA THR A 34 3.99 5.44 -1.08
C THR A 34 3.03 5.07 -2.20
N ALA A 35 1.73 5.02 -1.94
CA ALA A 35 0.70 4.74 -2.94
C ALA A 35 0.65 5.83 -4.02
N GLU A 36 0.68 7.10 -3.62
CA GLU A 36 0.75 8.25 -4.52
C GLU A 36 1.98 8.17 -5.42
N LYS A 37 3.15 7.88 -4.83
CA LYS A 37 4.38 7.69 -5.60
C LYS A 37 4.25 6.55 -6.62
N CYS A 38 3.69 5.40 -6.23
CA CYS A 38 3.46 4.30 -7.16
C CYS A 38 2.51 4.70 -8.30
N ALA A 39 1.48 5.49 -8.00
CA ALA A 39 0.55 5.99 -9.01
C ALA A 39 1.22 7.00 -9.97
N GLU A 40 2.11 7.85 -9.47
CA GLU A 40 2.95 8.75 -10.27
C GLU A 40 3.90 7.96 -11.18
N ASP A 41 4.52 6.90 -10.65
CA ASP A 41 5.41 5.97 -11.38
C ASP A 41 4.65 5.04 -12.34
N HIS A 42 3.33 5.19 -12.45
CA HIS A 42 2.42 4.37 -13.29
C HIS A 42 2.33 2.90 -12.87
N ASP A 43 2.85 2.56 -11.69
CA ASP A 43 2.63 1.28 -11.03
C ASP A 43 1.28 1.28 -10.31
N TYR A 44 0.22 1.23 -11.10
CA TYR A 44 -1.15 1.31 -10.60
C TYR A 44 -1.53 0.11 -9.74
N TYR A 45 -0.98 -1.08 -9.98
CA TYR A 45 -1.30 -2.27 -9.17
C TYR A 45 -0.73 -2.15 -7.77
N SER A 46 0.52 -1.72 -7.62
CA SER A 46 1.11 -1.45 -6.31
C SER A 46 0.41 -0.29 -5.61
N ALA A 47 0.04 0.76 -6.35
CA ALA A 47 -0.72 1.88 -5.80
C ALA A 47 -2.07 1.43 -5.22
N ILE A 48 -2.81 0.58 -5.94
CA ILE A 48 -4.10 0.02 -5.49
C ILE A 48 -3.93 -0.74 -4.17
N ASP A 49 -2.96 -1.66 -4.08
CA ASP A 49 -2.71 -2.46 -2.87
C ASP A 49 -2.37 -1.57 -1.66
N LEU A 50 -1.54 -0.55 -1.87
CA LEU A 50 -1.17 0.39 -0.81
C LEU A 50 -2.34 1.27 -0.38
N PHE A 51 -3.17 1.74 -1.32
CA PHE A 51 -4.39 2.48 -0.98
C PHE A 51 -5.43 1.60 -0.26
N GLU A 52 -5.54 0.32 -0.61
CA GLU A 52 -6.41 -0.62 0.09
C GLU A 52 -5.96 -0.80 1.56
N LYS A 53 -4.64 -0.97 1.80
CA LYS A 53 -4.06 -0.99 3.15
C LYS A 53 -4.28 0.30 3.92
N ALA A 54 -4.18 1.45 3.24
CA ALA A 54 -4.47 2.75 3.85
C ALA A 54 -5.95 2.86 4.25
N PHE A 55 -6.85 2.38 3.40
CA PHE A 55 -8.30 2.39 3.64
C PHE A 55 -8.69 1.54 4.86
N GLU A 56 -8.01 0.43 5.12
CA GLU A 56 -8.23 -0.38 6.32
C GLU A 56 -7.94 0.38 7.63
N LYS A 57 -7.05 1.38 7.59
CA LYS A 57 -6.67 2.17 8.77
C LYS A 57 -7.56 3.40 9.01
N SER A 58 -7.98 4.13 7.97
CA SER A 58 -8.77 5.37 8.12
C SER A 58 -10.25 5.24 7.75
N THR A 59 -10.64 4.19 7.03
CA THR A 59 -11.98 3.97 6.45
C THR A 59 -12.51 5.18 5.65
N ASP A 60 -11.63 6.04 5.12
CA ASP A 60 -12.02 7.21 4.34
C ASP A 60 -12.58 6.81 2.97
N LEU A 61 -13.80 7.25 2.68
CA LEU A 61 -14.45 6.98 1.40
C LEU A 61 -13.71 7.60 0.21
N ASN A 62 -12.96 8.69 0.41
CA ASN A 62 -12.17 9.32 -0.66
C ASN A 62 -11.08 8.36 -1.18
N LEU A 63 -10.48 7.54 -0.32
CA LEU A 63 -9.50 6.53 -0.75
C LEU A 63 -10.14 5.48 -1.64
N LYS A 64 -11.39 5.12 -1.37
CA LYS A 64 -12.12 4.17 -2.19
C LYS A 64 -12.45 4.72 -3.58
N VAL A 65 -12.66 6.04 -3.68
CA VAL A 65 -12.77 6.74 -4.97
C VAL A 65 -11.44 6.69 -5.71
N ALA A 66 -10.33 7.03 -5.05
CA ALA A 66 -8.99 6.95 -5.64
C ALA A 66 -8.64 5.54 -6.16
N ILE A 67 -8.99 4.49 -5.40
CA ILE A 67 -8.85 3.10 -5.84
C ILE A 67 -9.69 2.83 -7.11
N GLY A 68 -10.93 3.34 -7.16
CA GLY A 68 -11.78 3.27 -8.35
C GLY A 68 -11.15 3.93 -9.58
N ASP A 69 -10.56 5.12 -9.40
CA ASP A 69 -9.87 5.86 -10.46
C ASP A 69 -8.65 5.09 -10.98
N LEU A 70 -7.90 4.46 -10.09
CA LEU A 70 -6.77 3.62 -10.48
C LEU A 70 -7.22 2.37 -11.24
N TYR A 71 -8.30 1.71 -10.80
CA TYR A 71 -8.90 0.59 -11.55
C TYR A 71 -9.35 1.03 -12.95
N PHE A 72 -9.87 2.25 -13.09
CA PHE A 72 -10.21 2.82 -14.39
C PHE A 72 -8.97 3.02 -15.27
N LYS A 73 -7.86 3.51 -14.71
CA LYS A 73 -6.59 3.68 -15.44
C LYS A 73 -6.02 2.36 -15.97
N VAL A 74 -6.12 1.27 -15.20
CA VAL A 74 -5.73 -0.08 -15.66
C VAL A 74 -6.78 -0.75 -16.55
N ARG A 75 -7.86 -0.05 -16.91
CA ARG A 75 -8.99 -0.54 -17.72
C ARG A 75 -9.77 -1.70 -17.10
N ASP A 76 -9.65 -1.90 -15.79
CA ASP A 76 -10.49 -2.84 -15.03
C ASP A 76 -11.78 -2.14 -14.60
N PHE A 77 -12.63 -1.88 -15.60
CA PHE A 77 -13.87 -1.12 -15.40
C PHE A 77 -14.86 -1.83 -14.46
N ALA A 78 -14.82 -3.16 -14.41
CA ALA A 78 -15.68 -3.94 -13.54
C ALA A 78 -15.35 -3.69 -12.05
N LYS A 79 -14.06 -3.61 -11.71
CA LYS A 79 -13.65 -3.26 -10.34
C LYS A 79 -13.85 -1.78 -10.03
N ALA A 80 -13.58 -0.89 -10.99
CA ALA A 80 -13.84 0.54 -10.83
C ALA A 80 -15.31 0.81 -10.50
N GLN A 81 -16.24 0.24 -11.29
CA GLN A 81 -17.68 0.35 -11.04
C GLN A 81 -18.06 -0.10 -9.62
N LYS A 82 -17.59 -1.29 -9.20
CA LYS A 82 -17.86 -1.82 -7.86
C LYS A 82 -17.31 -0.92 -6.76
N ALA A 83 -16.15 -0.30 -6.96
CA ALA A 83 -15.56 0.64 -6.00
C ALA A 83 -16.47 1.87 -5.82
N TYR A 84 -16.89 2.50 -6.93
CA TYR A 84 -17.77 3.66 -6.89
C TYR A 84 -19.16 3.33 -6.34
N GLU A 85 -19.76 2.21 -6.72
CA GLU A 85 -21.07 1.77 -6.20
C GLU A 85 -21.05 1.63 -4.68
N ARG A 86 -19.97 1.08 -4.11
CA ARG A 86 -19.81 0.97 -2.65
C ARG A 86 -19.72 2.33 -1.97
N VAL A 87 -19.03 3.30 -2.59
CA VAL A 87 -18.96 4.67 -2.08
C VAL A 87 -20.32 5.33 -2.11
N LEU A 88 -21.02 5.28 -3.25
CA LEU A 88 -22.36 5.86 -3.41
C LEU A 88 -23.36 5.26 -2.43
N LYS A 89 -23.32 3.93 -2.23
CA LYS A 89 -24.16 3.26 -1.24
C LYS A 89 -23.92 3.78 0.17
N ARG A 90 -22.65 3.90 0.59
CA ARG A 90 -22.28 4.43 1.91
C ARG A 90 -22.69 5.89 2.11
N ILE A 91 -22.54 6.72 1.09
CA ILE A 91 -22.98 8.13 1.12
C ILE A 91 -24.50 8.20 1.26
N LYS A 92 -25.23 7.41 0.48
CA LYS A 92 -26.70 7.36 0.55
C LYS A 92 -27.17 6.94 1.95
N GLU A 93 -26.57 5.89 2.52
CA GLU A 93 -26.85 5.42 3.88
C GLU A 93 -26.60 6.54 4.91
N LYS A 94 -25.49 7.28 4.79
CA LYS A 94 -25.18 8.40 5.68
C LYS A 94 -26.21 9.53 5.58
N ASN A 95 -26.65 9.88 4.37
CA ASN A 95 -27.61 10.96 4.14
C ASN A 95 -29.04 10.60 4.58
N THR A 96 -29.40 9.31 4.62
CA THR A 96 -30.71 8.87 5.13
C THR A 96 -30.79 8.80 6.66
N MET A 97 -29.65 8.90 7.35
CA MET A 97 -29.54 8.82 8.81
C MET A 97 -29.45 10.20 9.50
N THR A 98 -29.41 11.27 8.70
CA THR A 98 -29.40 12.67 9.14
C THR A 98 -30.74 13.31 8.87
#